data_AF-A0AAV3XGU7-F1
#
_entry.id   AF-A0AAV3XGU7-F1
#
_cell.length_a   1.000
_cell.length_b   1.000
_cell.length_c   1.000
_cell.angle_alpha   90.00
_cell.angle_beta   90.00
_cell.angle_gamma   90.00
#
_symmetry.space_group_name_H-M   'P 1'
#
loop_
_entity.id
_entity.type
_entity.pdbx_description
1 polymer ?
#
loop_
_entity_poly.entity_id
_entity_poly.type
_entity_poly.pdbx_seq_one_letter_code
_entity_poly.pdbx_strand_id
1 'polypeptide(L)'
;MATGASQLFYPNQPIPLFNLERENSYFLVKLHDTQAFFQTNWLGKAGLLTLSSSVTSSLKQNSPTQSLHKISTIQKNTPCRLGIGTNLTDWLPASPANSLRIDIKYTVFQEQPIRNFITHMEQADLVAKLSLRPDWAVALKVSNVVGKLLSYLVQEGSQHEIFSLTIDLNVADLKTGYYVAIGSHSDEVWTPPKFLQIDDNGRLIDKTAESSLSCLSYAVIQVLGIKRLQEQMFRDEPWWDLLQTVKDDILDSDIPNAEQRQKLLGKWRFALEQVKRLTRNRSEYLLPEIREIIAAYQDEVDQKLLPQVTKESFGLDEELPADIQEILEVKTEGELRQLANNYRAAVKNSKYLLEQYQLSGD
;
A
#
# COMPACT_ATOMS: atom_id res chain seq x y z
N MET A 1 22.17 24.07 -19.25
CA MET A 1 21.18 25.17 -19.37
C MET A 1 19.81 24.57 -19.22
N ALA A 2 18.87 25.27 -18.58
CA ALA A 2 17.70 24.69 -17.92
C ALA A 2 16.82 23.84 -18.87
N THR A 3 16.98 22.52 -18.80
CA THR A 3 15.95 21.54 -19.15
C THR A 3 14.87 21.67 -18.09
N GLY A 4 13.81 22.43 -18.39
CA GLY A 4 12.71 22.63 -17.47
C GLY A 4 11.61 21.61 -17.71
N ALA A 5 11.35 20.74 -16.74
CA ALA A 5 10.03 20.13 -16.62
C ALA A 5 9.11 21.10 -15.88
N SER A 6 7.85 21.18 -16.31
CA SER A 6 6.82 21.88 -15.56
C SER A 6 6.66 21.24 -14.18
N GLN A 7 6.18 22.02 -13.22
CA GLN A 7 5.58 21.41 -12.03
C GLN A 7 4.44 20.48 -12.45
N LEU A 8 4.18 19.49 -11.61
CA LEU A 8 3.05 18.58 -11.81
C LEU A 8 1.75 19.39 -11.75
N PHE A 9 0.93 19.30 -12.79
CA PHE A 9 -0.38 19.94 -12.81
C PHE A 9 -1.50 18.91 -12.93
N TYR A 10 -2.67 19.28 -12.44
CA TYR A 10 -3.89 18.47 -12.45
C TYR A 10 -4.85 19.06 -13.49
N PRO A 11 -4.79 18.62 -14.77
CA PRO A 11 -5.58 19.21 -15.85
C PRO A 11 -7.07 18.90 -15.70
N ASN A 12 -7.88 19.57 -16.53
CA ASN A 12 -9.26 19.16 -16.77
C ASN A 12 -9.27 17.72 -17.29
N GLN A 13 -10.16 16.89 -16.76
CA GLN A 13 -10.13 15.45 -16.98
C GLN A 13 -11.49 14.83 -16.62
N PRO A 14 -11.75 13.58 -17.04
CA PRO A 14 -12.93 12.85 -16.60
C PRO A 14 -12.99 12.73 -15.07
N ILE A 15 -14.21 12.69 -14.53
CA ILE A 15 -14.42 12.52 -13.09
C ILE A 15 -13.89 11.13 -12.68
N PRO A 16 -13.01 11.04 -11.68
CA PRO A 16 -12.51 9.75 -11.22
C PRO A 16 -13.65 8.91 -10.62
N LEU A 17 -13.58 7.59 -10.80
CA LEU A 17 -14.58 6.66 -10.28
C LEU A 17 -14.72 6.70 -8.75
N PHE A 18 -13.62 7.02 -8.06
CA PHE A 18 -13.56 7.05 -6.62
C PHE A 18 -12.55 8.10 -6.17
N ASN A 19 -12.91 8.93 -5.19
CA ASN A 19 -12.01 9.92 -4.58
C ASN A 19 -11.35 9.33 -3.34
N LEU A 20 -10.07 9.63 -3.12
CA LEU A 20 -9.36 9.14 -1.94
C LEU A 20 -9.98 9.72 -0.65
N GLU A 21 -10.41 8.82 0.23
CA GLU A 21 -10.78 9.14 1.61
C GLU A 21 -9.56 8.86 2.51
N ARG A 22 -9.15 9.86 3.28
CA ARG A 22 -7.99 9.74 4.18
C ARG A 22 -8.18 8.56 5.14
N GLU A 23 -7.15 7.72 5.25
CA GLU A 23 -7.11 6.53 6.13
C GLU A 23 -8.13 5.42 5.80
N ASN A 24 -9.08 5.68 4.90
CA ASN A 24 -10.15 4.76 4.50
C ASN A 24 -10.08 4.38 3.02
N SER A 25 -8.93 4.54 2.39
CA SER A 25 -8.73 4.24 0.97
C SER A 25 -7.36 3.68 0.69
N TYR A 26 -7.28 2.94 -0.41
CA TYR A 26 -6.04 2.56 -1.06
C TYR A 26 -5.87 3.35 -2.34
N PHE A 27 -4.63 3.57 -2.73
CA PHE A 27 -4.30 4.21 -3.99
C PHE A 27 -3.19 3.46 -4.73
N LEU A 28 -3.17 3.63 -6.04
CA LEU A 28 -2.21 3.00 -6.95
C LEU A 28 -1.74 4.07 -7.94
N VAL A 29 -0.43 4.17 -8.15
CA VAL A 29 0.14 5.10 -9.13
C VAL A 29 0.55 4.34 -10.37
N LYS A 30 0.14 4.85 -11.54
CA LYS A 30 0.40 4.26 -12.85
C LYS A 30 1.02 5.31 -13.77
N LEU A 31 2.01 4.92 -14.55
CA LEU A 31 2.45 5.68 -15.72
C LEU A 31 1.51 5.30 -16.87
N HIS A 32 0.64 6.23 -17.27
CA HIS A 32 -0.48 5.92 -18.17
C HIS A 32 -0.19 6.27 -19.63
N ASP A 33 0.42 7.43 -19.87
CA ASP A 33 0.86 7.84 -21.20
C ASP A 33 2.16 8.64 -21.13
N THR A 34 3.00 8.49 -22.14
CA THR A 34 4.32 9.12 -22.20
C THR A 34 4.71 9.40 -23.65
N GLN A 35 5.25 10.59 -23.87
CA GLN A 35 5.77 11.00 -25.16
C GLN A 35 7.14 11.64 -24.98
N ALA A 36 8.04 11.33 -25.89
CA ALA A 36 9.32 11.99 -26.00
C ALA A 36 9.40 12.72 -27.33
N PHE A 37 10.03 13.90 -27.31
CA PHE A 37 10.36 14.64 -28.51
C PHE A 37 11.81 15.13 -28.42
N PHE A 38 12.57 14.94 -29.49
CA PHE A 38 13.97 15.28 -29.57
C PHE A 38 14.26 16.09 -30.84
N GLN A 39 14.69 17.34 -30.67
CA GLN A 39 14.93 18.28 -31.79
C GLN A 39 16.42 18.67 -31.96
N THR A 40 17.27 18.43 -30.97
CA THR A 40 18.62 19.04 -30.95
C THR A 40 19.61 18.35 -31.88
N ASN A 41 20.62 19.11 -32.34
CA ASN A 41 21.66 18.65 -33.26
C ASN A 41 22.86 18.00 -32.55
N TRP A 42 22.90 17.99 -31.21
CA TRP A 42 24.10 17.58 -30.44
C TRP A 42 24.44 16.10 -30.62
N LEU A 43 23.41 15.27 -30.83
CA LEU A 43 23.57 13.87 -31.19
C LEU A 43 23.33 13.75 -32.70
N GLY A 44 24.41 13.80 -33.49
CA GLY A 44 24.32 13.75 -34.96
C GLY A 44 23.60 12.50 -35.52
N LYS A 45 23.48 11.43 -34.71
CA LYS A 45 22.68 10.22 -34.98
C LYS A 45 22.07 9.67 -33.68
N ALA A 46 21.07 10.34 -33.13
CA ALA A 46 20.23 9.77 -32.08
C ALA A 46 19.50 8.53 -32.63
N GLY A 47 19.63 7.39 -31.96
CA GLY A 47 19.04 6.12 -32.42
C GLY A 47 18.13 5.47 -31.39
N LEU A 48 18.40 5.68 -30.10
CA LEU A 48 17.61 5.12 -29.00
C LEU A 48 17.20 6.16 -27.99
N LEU A 49 16.07 5.87 -27.37
CA LEU A 49 15.52 6.52 -26.20
C LEU A 49 15.32 5.47 -25.13
N THR A 50 15.82 5.73 -23.93
CA THR A 50 15.46 5.00 -22.71
C THR A 50 14.60 5.89 -21.84
N LEU A 51 13.42 5.39 -21.47
CA LEU A 51 12.67 5.89 -20.33
C LEU A 51 13.04 5.06 -19.11
N SER A 52 13.50 5.73 -18.06
CA SER A 52 13.64 5.14 -16.73
C SER A 52 12.67 5.83 -15.78
N SER A 53 11.86 5.06 -15.07
CA SER A 53 11.06 5.56 -13.96
C SER A 53 11.40 4.79 -12.69
N SER A 54 11.60 5.49 -11.59
CA SER A 54 11.85 4.90 -10.28
C SER A 54 10.90 5.47 -9.25
N VAL A 55 10.34 4.61 -8.39
CA VAL A 55 9.49 5.05 -7.28
C VAL A 55 10.06 4.64 -5.94
N THR A 56 10.13 5.61 -5.04
CA THR A 56 10.54 5.45 -3.65
C THR A 56 9.38 5.87 -2.75
N SER A 57 9.06 5.05 -1.75
CA SER A 57 7.94 5.31 -0.82
C SER A 57 8.41 5.37 0.62
N SER A 58 7.85 6.28 1.41
CA SER A 58 8.06 6.29 2.86
C SER A 58 7.41 5.09 3.57
N LEU A 59 6.41 4.45 2.95
CA LEU A 59 5.67 3.31 3.51
C LEU A 59 6.54 2.05 3.67
N LYS A 60 7.58 1.94 2.85
CA LYS A 60 8.47 0.79 2.85
C LYS A 60 9.92 1.30 2.91
N GLN A 61 10.36 1.71 4.10
CA GLN A 61 11.69 2.32 4.31
C GLN A 61 12.88 1.48 3.84
N ASN A 62 12.70 0.17 3.55
CA ASN A 62 13.75 -0.73 3.06
C ASN A 62 13.33 -1.56 1.82
N SER A 63 12.21 -1.25 1.15
CA SER A 63 11.86 -2.01 -0.06
C SER A 63 12.63 -1.50 -1.28
N PRO A 64 13.01 -2.39 -2.22
CA PRO A 64 13.67 -1.98 -3.44
C PRO A 64 12.81 -0.96 -4.19
N THR A 65 13.46 0.11 -4.64
CA THR A 65 12.91 1.06 -5.61
C THR A 65 12.32 0.28 -6.79
N GLN A 66 11.03 0.42 -7.05
CA GLN A 66 10.44 -0.14 -8.25
C GLN A 66 10.92 0.70 -9.43
N SER A 67 11.79 0.10 -10.26
CA SER A 67 12.38 0.77 -11.41
C SER A 67 11.87 0.15 -12.71
N LEU A 68 11.24 0.96 -13.53
CA LEU A 68 10.82 0.63 -14.90
C LEU A 68 11.84 1.18 -15.87
N HIS A 69 12.35 0.34 -16.78
CA HIS A 69 13.16 0.79 -17.90
C HIS A 69 12.51 0.34 -19.22
N LYS A 70 12.22 1.30 -20.11
CA LYS A 70 11.75 1.02 -21.46
C LYS A 70 12.72 1.61 -22.48
N ILE A 71 13.13 0.81 -23.44
CA ILE A 71 13.97 1.23 -24.56
C ILE A 71 13.08 1.32 -25.81
N SER A 72 13.23 2.36 -26.60
CA SER A 72 12.52 2.55 -27.87
C SER A 72 13.41 3.31 -28.85
N THR A 73 13.20 3.09 -30.14
CA THR A 73 13.88 3.86 -31.18
C THR A 73 13.29 5.27 -31.26
N ILE A 74 14.13 6.28 -31.37
CA ILE A 74 13.69 7.67 -31.53
C ILE A 74 14.23 8.25 -32.83
N GLN A 75 13.43 9.07 -33.48
CA GLN A 75 13.84 9.84 -34.65
C GLN A 75 13.83 11.33 -34.29
N LYS A 76 14.80 12.05 -34.83
CA LYS A 76 14.88 13.50 -34.66
C LYS A 76 13.65 14.19 -35.25
N ASN A 77 13.18 15.23 -34.56
CA ASN A 77 12.00 16.04 -34.93
C ASN A 77 10.71 15.23 -35.08
N THR A 78 10.65 14.03 -34.50
CA THR A 78 9.47 13.16 -34.59
C THR A 78 9.06 12.75 -33.18
N PRO A 79 7.80 12.99 -32.76
CA PRO A 79 7.33 12.54 -31.47
C PRO A 79 7.31 11.01 -31.40
N CYS A 80 7.84 10.48 -30.30
CA CYS A 80 7.82 9.06 -30.01
C CYS A 80 6.92 8.83 -28.79
N ARG A 81 5.76 8.21 -29.00
CA ARG A 81 4.92 7.75 -27.90
C ARG A 81 5.45 6.41 -27.41
N LEU A 82 5.77 6.37 -26.13
CA LEU A 82 6.35 5.19 -25.53
C LEU A 82 5.29 4.16 -25.17
N GLY A 83 3.99 4.47 -25.17
CA GLY A 83 2.91 3.47 -24.98
C GLY A 83 3.11 2.63 -23.71
N ILE A 84 3.40 3.29 -22.59
CA ILE A 84 3.62 2.65 -21.29
C ILE A 84 2.35 2.80 -20.47
N GLY A 85 1.74 1.68 -20.12
CA GLY A 85 0.59 1.61 -19.22
C GLY A 85 0.92 0.73 -18.01
N THR A 86 1.96 1.09 -17.26
CA THR A 86 2.51 0.23 -16.21
C THR A 86 2.30 0.83 -14.82
N ASN A 87 1.93 -0.02 -13.86
CA ASN A 87 1.84 0.36 -12.46
C ASN A 87 3.24 0.68 -11.93
N LEU A 88 3.39 1.86 -11.33
CA LEU A 88 4.64 2.31 -10.71
C LEU A 88 4.71 1.95 -9.22
N THR A 89 3.56 1.66 -8.61
CA THR A 89 3.44 1.15 -7.25
C THR A 89 2.54 -0.08 -7.25
N ASP A 90 2.49 -0.80 -6.13
CA ASP A 90 1.33 -1.63 -5.79
C ASP A 90 0.21 -0.74 -5.20
N TRP A 91 -0.91 -1.35 -4.80
CA TRP A 91 -1.87 -0.66 -3.94
C TRP A 91 -1.19 -0.27 -2.62
N LEU A 92 -1.35 0.97 -2.20
CA LEU A 92 -0.76 1.54 -0.99
C LEU A 92 -1.85 2.24 -0.17
N PRO A 93 -1.79 2.19 1.17
CA PRO A 93 -2.79 2.86 2.00
C PRO A 93 -2.68 4.38 1.86
N ALA A 94 -3.83 5.06 1.71
CA ALA A 94 -3.93 6.52 1.63
C ALA A 94 -3.80 7.17 3.03
N SER A 95 -2.71 6.86 3.73
CA SER A 95 -2.41 7.45 5.05
C SER A 95 -1.59 8.74 4.88
N PRO A 96 -2.03 9.85 5.51
CA PRO A 96 -1.50 11.20 5.27
C PRO A 96 -0.06 11.40 5.76
N ALA A 97 0.46 10.52 6.61
CA ALA A 97 1.85 10.55 7.08
C ALA A 97 2.85 10.09 6.01
N ASN A 98 2.37 9.61 4.85
CA ASN A 98 3.21 9.00 3.83
C ASN A 98 3.48 9.92 2.65
N SER A 99 4.59 9.66 1.99
CA SER A 99 4.99 10.32 0.75
C SER A 99 5.52 9.32 -0.26
N LEU A 100 5.43 9.73 -1.53
CA LEU A 100 5.98 9.02 -2.67
C LEU A 100 6.84 9.96 -3.47
N ARG A 101 8.03 9.51 -3.81
CA ARG A 101 8.91 10.18 -4.75
C ARG A 101 8.98 9.36 -6.03
N ILE A 102 8.66 10.00 -7.15
CA ILE A 102 8.69 9.41 -8.49
C ILE A 102 9.72 10.19 -9.29
N ASP A 103 10.77 9.51 -9.73
CA ASP A 103 11.73 10.08 -10.67
C ASP A 103 11.48 9.47 -12.05
N ILE A 104 11.32 10.29 -13.08
CA ILE A 104 11.14 9.87 -14.48
C ILE A 104 12.21 10.57 -15.32
N LYS A 105 12.96 9.79 -16.10
CA LYS A 105 14.02 10.30 -16.97
C LYS A 105 13.91 9.71 -18.36
N TYR A 106 14.19 10.54 -19.35
CA TYR A 106 14.24 10.21 -20.76
C TYR A 106 15.66 10.51 -21.22
N THR A 107 16.36 9.47 -21.63
CA THR A 107 17.76 9.56 -22.05
C THR A 107 17.86 9.11 -23.49
N VAL A 108 18.42 9.98 -24.34
CA VAL A 108 18.70 9.65 -25.74
C VAL A 108 20.14 9.19 -25.88
N PHE A 109 20.34 8.13 -26.66
CA PHE A 109 21.63 7.54 -26.97
C PHE A 109 21.93 7.66 -28.47
N GLN A 110 23.20 7.82 -28.80
CA GLN A 110 23.66 7.67 -30.18
C GLN A 110 23.44 6.23 -30.67
N GLU A 111 23.29 6.07 -31.98
CA GLU A 111 23.01 4.78 -32.64
C GLU A 111 24.20 3.80 -32.62
N GLN A 112 25.44 4.30 -32.49
CA GLN A 112 26.67 3.49 -32.62
C GLN A 112 26.86 2.36 -31.57
N PRO A 113 26.53 2.52 -30.27
CA PRO A 113 26.81 1.50 -29.25
C PRO A 113 26.03 0.19 -29.43
N ILE A 114 24.83 0.22 -30.01
CA ILE A 114 23.99 -0.99 -30.18
C ILE A 114 24.60 -1.94 -31.21
N ARG A 115 25.16 -1.42 -32.31
CA ARG A 115 25.76 -2.26 -33.36
C ARG A 115 26.91 -3.08 -32.78
N ASN A 116 27.74 -2.47 -31.94
CA ASN A 116 28.86 -3.14 -31.30
C ASN A 116 28.37 -4.19 -30.29
N PHE A 117 27.33 -3.88 -29.51
CA PHE A 117 26.72 -4.84 -28.59
C PHE A 117 26.05 -6.03 -29.30
N ILE A 118 25.29 -5.80 -30.37
CA ILE A 118 24.69 -6.89 -31.18
C ILE A 118 25.80 -7.78 -31.74
N THR A 119 26.86 -7.17 -32.29
CA THR A 119 28.03 -7.90 -32.80
C THR A 119 28.70 -8.72 -31.68
N HIS A 120 28.79 -8.19 -30.46
CA HIS A 120 29.33 -8.93 -29.32
C HIS A 120 28.39 -10.02 -28.78
N MET A 121 27.07 -9.84 -28.83
CA MET A 121 26.13 -10.90 -28.45
C MET A 121 26.14 -12.07 -29.45
N GLU A 122 26.25 -11.75 -30.74
CA GLU A 122 26.41 -12.74 -31.81
C GLU A 122 27.72 -13.51 -31.64
N GLN A 123 28.81 -12.83 -31.25
CA GLN A 123 30.09 -13.46 -30.91
C GLN A 123 30.05 -14.27 -29.61
N ALA A 124 29.16 -13.94 -28.66
CA ALA A 124 29.06 -14.58 -27.35
C ALA A 124 28.05 -15.74 -27.27
N ASP A 125 27.39 -16.09 -28.38
CA ASP A 125 26.48 -17.24 -28.53
C ASP A 125 25.34 -17.30 -27.48
N LEU A 126 24.89 -16.11 -27.04
CA LEU A 126 23.87 -15.93 -26.00
C LEU A 126 22.45 -16.24 -26.50
N VAL A 127 22.20 -16.05 -27.80
CA VAL A 127 20.92 -16.33 -28.47
C VAL A 127 20.63 -17.84 -28.49
N ALA A 128 21.66 -18.67 -28.67
CA ALA A 128 21.54 -20.12 -28.62
C ALA A 128 21.20 -20.63 -27.20
N LYS A 129 21.75 -19.99 -26.15
CA LYS A 129 21.50 -20.35 -24.75
C LYS A 129 20.14 -19.90 -24.20
N LEU A 130 19.52 -18.89 -24.79
CA LEU A 130 18.17 -18.43 -24.44
C LEU A 130 17.06 -19.31 -25.03
N SER A 131 17.37 -20.10 -26.06
CA SER A 131 16.41 -20.95 -26.78
C SER A 131 16.13 -22.30 -26.08
N LEU A 132 16.78 -22.58 -24.93
CA LEU A 132 16.68 -23.87 -24.23
C LEU A 132 16.03 -23.71 -22.83
N ARG A 133 14.70 -23.83 -22.83
CA ARG A 133 13.72 -24.15 -21.75
C ARG A 133 12.72 -23.04 -21.38
N PRO A 134 11.41 -23.36 -21.26
CA PRO A 134 10.34 -22.35 -21.17
C PRO A 134 9.94 -21.94 -19.75
N ASP A 135 10.39 -22.65 -18.71
CA ASP A 135 9.76 -22.52 -17.38
C ASP A 135 10.57 -21.64 -16.40
N TRP A 136 9.93 -20.53 -15.99
CA TRP A 136 10.10 -19.78 -14.74
C TRP A 136 11.42 -19.08 -14.38
N ALA A 137 12.31 -18.81 -15.34
CA ALA A 137 13.49 -17.94 -15.13
C ALA A 137 13.58 -16.71 -16.08
N VAL A 138 12.57 -16.50 -16.92
CA VAL A 138 12.65 -15.59 -18.07
C VAL A 138 12.47 -14.11 -17.65
N ALA A 139 11.68 -13.79 -16.62
CA ALA A 139 11.51 -12.39 -16.19
C ALA A 139 12.76 -11.79 -15.51
N LEU A 140 13.41 -12.56 -14.61
CA LEU A 140 14.61 -12.13 -13.88
C LEU A 140 15.89 -12.19 -14.71
N LYS A 141 15.96 -13.05 -15.74
CA LYS A 141 17.09 -13.07 -16.69
C LYS A 141 16.95 -12.01 -17.76
N VAL A 142 15.74 -11.72 -18.24
CA VAL A 142 15.50 -10.59 -19.16
C VAL A 142 15.84 -9.27 -18.47
N SER A 143 15.49 -9.07 -17.19
CA SER A 143 15.88 -7.84 -16.47
C SER A 143 17.40 -7.72 -16.27
N ASN A 144 18.12 -8.81 -16.00
CA ASN A 144 19.59 -8.81 -15.90
C ASN A 144 20.28 -8.60 -17.25
N VAL A 145 19.74 -9.17 -18.33
CA VAL A 145 20.25 -8.95 -19.68
C VAL A 145 19.97 -7.52 -20.11
N VAL A 146 18.75 -6.99 -19.91
CA VAL A 146 18.39 -5.59 -20.16
C VAL A 146 19.20 -4.65 -19.27
N GLY A 147 19.45 -5.01 -18.01
CA GLY A 147 20.29 -4.25 -17.07
C GLY A 147 21.75 -4.18 -17.52
N LYS A 148 22.30 -5.28 -18.04
CA LYS A 148 23.63 -5.29 -18.67
C LYS A 148 23.66 -4.54 -20.00
N LEU A 149 22.57 -4.60 -20.78
CA LEU A 149 22.39 -3.84 -22.01
C LEU A 149 22.38 -2.34 -21.72
N LEU A 150 21.65 -1.92 -20.69
CA LEU A 150 21.59 -0.55 -20.19
C LEU A 150 22.95 -0.10 -19.67
N SER A 151 23.66 -0.94 -18.90
CA SER A 151 25.00 -0.56 -18.41
C SER A 151 25.99 -0.37 -19.55
N TYR A 152 25.92 -1.18 -20.61
CA TYR A 152 26.76 -1.01 -21.80
C TYR A 152 26.40 0.25 -22.60
N LEU A 153 25.11 0.50 -22.84
CA LEU A 153 24.64 1.72 -23.52
C LEU A 153 25.04 3.00 -22.77
N VAL A 154 25.04 2.95 -21.44
CA VAL A 154 25.46 4.05 -20.55
C VAL A 154 26.99 4.25 -20.55
N GLN A 155 27.78 3.19 -20.72
CA GLN A 155 29.25 3.25 -20.66
C GLN A 155 29.90 3.63 -22.00
N GLU A 156 29.32 3.23 -23.15
CA GLU A 156 29.94 3.42 -24.48
C GLU A 156 29.27 4.52 -25.33
N GLY A 157 28.05 4.96 -24.99
CA GLY A 157 27.33 5.99 -25.74
C GLY A 157 27.45 7.38 -25.11
N SER A 158 27.60 8.43 -25.94
CA SER A 158 27.28 9.77 -25.46
C SER A 158 25.78 9.84 -25.18
N GLN A 159 25.43 9.89 -23.90
CA GLN A 159 24.06 9.94 -23.40
C GLN A 159 23.66 11.39 -23.10
N HIS A 160 22.44 11.76 -23.44
CA HIS A 160 21.88 13.06 -23.07
C HIS A 160 20.48 12.89 -22.49
N GLU A 161 20.27 13.48 -21.33
CA GLU A 161 18.97 13.56 -20.67
C GLU A 161 18.14 14.65 -21.34
N ILE A 162 17.01 14.28 -21.97
CA ILE A 162 16.14 15.22 -22.69
C ILE A 162 14.94 15.66 -21.86
N PHE A 163 14.55 14.86 -20.87
CA PHE A 163 13.46 15.14 -19.94
C PHE A 163 13.78 14.43 -18.63
N SER A 164 13.63 15.16 -17.53
CA SER A 164 13.83 14.63 -16.20
C SER A 164 12.88 15.32 -15.26
N LEU A 165 12.18 14.51 -14.50
CA LEU A 165 11.11 14.95 -13.63
C LEU A 165 11.23 14.21 -12.32
N THR A 166 11.34 14.98 -11.25
CA THR A 166 11.22 14.49 -9.89
C THR A 166 9.89 15.00 -9.34
N ILE A 167 9.06 14.08 -8.89
CA ILE A 167 7.76 14.38 -8.31
C ILE A 167 7.76 13.89 -6.87
N ASP A 168 7.52 14.80 -5.94
CA ASP A 168 7.22 14.47 -4.56
C ASP A 168 5.71 14.58 -4.34
N LEU A 169 5.05 13.44 -4.22
CA LEU A 169 3.63 13.31 -3.90
C LEU A 169 3.46 13.15 -2.39
N ASN A 170 2.86 14.15 -1.75
CA ASN A 170 2.35 14.01 -0.40
C ASN A 170 0.99 13.31 -0.44
N VAL A 171 0.84 12.18 0.26
CA VAL A 171 -0.42 11.42 0.27
C VAL A 171 -1.56 12.25 0.90
N ALA A 172 -1.25 13.21 1.78
CA ALA A 172 -2.25 14.09 2.40
C ALA A 172 -3.02 14.98 1.39
N ASP A 173 -2.38 15.33 0.28
CA ASP A 173 -2.89 16.24 -0.75
C ASP A 173 -3.19 15.51 -2.08
N LEU A 174 -2.98 14.20 -2.11
CA LEU A 174 -3.15 13.36 -3.29
C LEU A 174 -4.63 13.23 -3.66
N LYS A 175 -4.93 13.39 -4.94
CA LYS A 175 -6.26 13.21 -5.52
C LYS A 175 -6.20 12.07 -6.52
N THR A 176 -7.28 11.31 -6.63
CA THR A 176 -7.46 10.37 -7.75
C THR A 176 -7.63 11.12 -9.05
N GLY A 177 -7.07 10.60 -10.13
CA GLY A 177 -7.12 11.21 -11.45
C GLY A 177 -5.75 11.21 -12.12
N TYR A 178 -5.64 12.00 -13.16
CA TYR A 178 -4.47 12.19 -13.99
C TYR A 178 -3.73 13.45 -13.57
N TYR A 179 -2.43 13.28 -13.47
CA TYR A 179 -1.44 14.32 -13.28
C TYR A 179 -0.53 14.34 -14.49
N VAL A 180 -0.09 15.52 -14.88
CA VAL A 180 0.71 15.68 -16.08
C VAL A 180 1.90 16.55 -15.78
N ALA A 181 3.03 16.16 -16.36
CA ALA A 181 4.23 16.97 -16.40
C ALA A 181 4.72 17.04 -17.84
N ILE A 182 5.10 18.24 -18.26
CA ILE A 182 5.52 18.54 -19.62
C ILE A 182 6.92 19.16 -19.54
N GLY A 183 7.80 18.77 -20.44
CA GLY A 183 9.11 19.39 -20.60
C GLY A 183 9.33 19.73 -22.06
N SER A 184 10.01 20.86 -22.27
CA SER A 184 10.54 21.23 -23.57
C SER A 184 12.06 21.33 -23.50
N HIS A 185 12.70 20.96 -24.60
CA HIS A 185 14.13 21.08 -24.79
C HIS A 185 14.47 22.21 -25.80
N SER A 186 13.50 23.07 -26.13
CA SER A 186 13.72 24.24 -26.98
C SER A 186 14.22 25.43 -26.17
N ASP A 187 15.15 26.21 -26.73
CA ASP A 187 15.48 27.57 -26.24
C ASP A 187 14.31 28.57 -26.45
N GLU A 188 13.22 28.13 -27.08
CA GLU A 188 11.99 28.90 -27.20
C GLU A 188 11.35 29.11 -25.83
N VAL A 189 10.93 30.36 -25.56
CA VAL A 189 10.18 30.74 -24.37
C VAL A 189 8.85 29.97 -24.38
N TRP A 190 8.83 28.86 -23.66
CA TRP A 190 7.66 28.01 -23.55
C TRP A 190 6.59 28.72 -22.74
N THR A 191 5.42 28.91 -23.35
CA THR A 191 4.21 29.30 -22.63
C THR A 191 3.41 28.05 -22.33
N PRO A 192 3.06 27.77 -21.06
CA PRO A 192 2.25 26.61 -20.72
C PRO A 192 0.95 26.65 -21.53
N PRO A 193 0.60 25.57 -22.24
CA PRO A 193 -0.65 25.54 -23.01
C PRO A 193 -1.81 25.78 -22.04
N LYS A 194 -2.63 26.79 -22.34
CA LYS A 194 -3.66 27.28 -21.41
C LYS A 194 -4.84 26.32 -21.27
N PHE A 195 -4.98 25.34 -22.16
CA PHE A 195 -6.16 24.46 -22.24
C PHE A 195 -5.77 22.99 -22.43
N LEU A 196 -4.93 22.49 -21.53
CA LEU A 196 -4.61 21.06 -21.45
C LEU A 196 -5.76 20.29 -20.83
N GLN A 197 -6.14 19.19 -21.47
CA GLN A 197 -7.13 18.25 -20.98
C GLN A 197 -6.65 16.81 -21.17
N ILE A 198 -7.14 15.92 -20.30
CA ILE A 198 -7.12 14.48 -20.53
C ILE A 198 -8.42 14.04 -21.22
N ASP A 199 -8.31 13.33 -22.34
CA ASP A 199 -9.44 12.73 -23.05
C ASP A 199 -10.00 11.49 -22.31
N ASP A 200 -11.09 10.91 -22.82
CA ASP A 200 -11.72 9.73 -22.22
C ASP A 200 -10.81 8.47 -22.25
N ASN A 201 -9.74 8.48 -23.05
CA ASN A 201 -8.74 7.42 -23.13
C ASN A 201 -7.53 7.67 -22.21
N GLY A 202 -7.54 8.75 -21.43
CA GLY A 202 -6.45 9.14 -20.56
C GLY A 202 -5.26 9.79 -21.28
N ARG A 203 -5.44 10.26 -22.52
CA ARG A 203 -4.39 10.91 -23.32
C ARG A 203 -4.42 12.41 -23.13
N LEU A 204 -3.23 13.01 -23.13
CA LEU A 204 -3.09 14.46 -23.10
C LEU A 204 -3.47 15.06 -24.46
N ILE A 205 -4.38 16.03 -24.44
CA ILE A 205 -4.80 16.82 -25.59
C ILE A 205 -4.72 18.32 -25.25
N ASP A 206 -4.44 19.14 -26.26
CA ASP A 206 -4.55 20.59 -26.19
C ASP A 206 -5.77 21.03 -27.00
N LYS A 207 -6.71 21.72 -26.35
CA LYS A 207 -7.94 22.19 -27.01
C LYS A 207 -7.74 23.37 -27.95
N THR A 208 -6.62 24.05 -27.89
CA THR A 208 -6.38 25.26 -28.69
C THR A 208 -5.71 24.98 -30.04
N ALA A 209 -4.90 23.93 -30.13
CA ALA A 209 -4.32 23.45 -31.39
C ALA A 209 -3.82 22.00 -31.22
N GLU A 210 -4.17 21.10 -32.14
CA GLU A 210 -3.72 19.69 -32.11
C GLU A 210 -2.19 19.55 -32.24
N SER A 211 -1.50 20.53 -32.82
CA SER A 211 -0.07 20.49 -33.15
C SER A 211 0.87 21.00 -32.05
N SER A 212 0.36 21.54 -30.94
CA SER A 212 1.23 22.09 -29.87
C SER A 212 1.95 20.99 -29.08
N LEU A 213 1.31 19.83 -28.94
CA LEU A 213 1.83 18.72 -28.14
C LEU A 213 2.86 17.87 -28.90
N SER A 214 2.90 17.91 -30.23
CA SER A 214 3.81 17.06 -31.02
C SER A 214 5.28 17.38 -30.84
N CYS A 215 5.59 18.58 -30.35
CA CYS A 215 6.95 19.04 -30.11
C CYS A 215 7.36 18.98 -28.63
N LEU A 216 6.59 18.29 -27.79
CA LEU A 216 6.80 18.26 -26.34
C LEU A 216 7.06 16.84 -25.84
N SER A 217 7.88 16.76 -24.80
CA SER A 217 8.02 15.54 -24.00
C SER A 217 7.08 15.65 -22.79
N TYR A 218 6.34 14.60 -22.48
CA TYR A 218 5.42 14.62 -21.35
C TYR A 218 5.27 13.25 -20.69
N ALA A 219 4.89 13.26 -19.42
CA ALA A 219 4.45 12.09 -18.67
C ALA A 219 3.07 12.34 -18.07
N VAL A 220 2.14 11.42 -18.33
CA VAL A 220 0.81 11.35 -17.73
C VAL A 220 0.83 10.25 -16.67
N ILE A 221 0.60 10.65 -15.43
CA ILE A 221 0.57 9.77 -14.27
C ILE A 221 -0.88 9.68 -13.81
N GLN A 222 -1.39 8.46 -13.69
CA GLN A 222 -2.71 8.20 -13.18
C GLN A 222 -2.63 7.70 -11.74
N VAL A 223 -3.35 8.36 -10.85
CA VAL A 223 -3.60 7.93 -9.48
C VAL A 223 -4.99 7.33 -9.43
N LEU A 224 -5.03 6.02 -9.21
CA LEU A 224 -6.25 5.28 -8.98
C LEU A 224 -6.51 5.18 -7.48
N GLY A 225 -7.78 5.15 -7.10
CA GLY A 225 -8.21 4.99 -5.72
C GLY A 225 -9.27 3.91 -5.62
N ILE A 226 -9.25 3.18 -4.51
CA ILE A 226 -10.32 2.26 -4.09
C ILE A 226 -10.60 2.48 -2.61
N LYS A 227 -11.80 2.12 -2.17
CA LYS A 227 -12.13 2.08 -0.74
C LYS A 227 -11.24 1.07 -0.02
N ARG A 228 -11.04 1.29 1.29
CA ARG A 228 -10.41 0.31 2.18
C ARG A 228 -11.11 -1.05 1.99
N LEU A 229 -10.31 -2.11 1.90
CA LEU A 229 -10.82 -3.46 1.71
C LEU A 229 -11.65 -3.82 2.95
N GLN A 230 -12.98 -3.84 2.81
CA GLN A 230 -13.87 -4.35 3.85
C GLN A 230 -13.82 -5.88 3.85
N GLU A 231 -14.25 -6.50 4.94
CA GLU A 231 -14.38 -7.96 5.13
C GLU A 231 -14.88 -8.71 3.87
N GLN A 232 -15.83 -8.11 3.15
CA GLN A 232 -16.44 -8.65 1.94
C GLN A 232 -15.44 -8.90 0.79
N MET A 233 -14.35 -8.14 0.71
CA MET A 233 -13.33 -8.30 -0.31
C MET A 233 -12.31 -9.40 -0.01
N PHE A 234 -12.31 -9.93 1.21
CA PHE A 234 -11.45 -11.06 1.59
C PHE A 234 -12.16 -12.41 1.48
N ARG A 235 -13.42 -12.46 1.04
CA ARG A 235 -14.22 -13.69 1.01
C ARG A 235 -13.61 -14.83 0.21
N ASP A 236 -12.88 -14.50 -0.86
CA ASP A 236 -12.23 -15.50 -1.71
C ASP A 236 -10.84 -15.92 -1.22
N GLU A 237 -10.40 -15.39 -0.07
CA GLU A 237 -9.08 -15.67 0.48
C GLU A 237 -9.06 -16.96 1.31
N PRO A 238 -8.07 -17.86 1.13
CA PRO A 238 -8.00 -19.12 1.88
C PRO A 238 -7.89 -18.94 3.40
N TRP A 239 -7.27 -17.84 3.85
CA TRP A 239 -7.16 -17.55 5.28
C TRP A 239 -8.49 -17.05 5.85
N TRP A 240 -9.30 -16.36 5.05
CA TRP A 240 -10.62 -15.87 5.44
C TRP A 240 -11.58 -17.04 5.63
N ASP A 241 -11.64 -17.94 4.65
CA ASP A 241 -12.47 -19.15 4.70
C ASP A 241 -12.16 -20.02 5.93
N LEU A 242 -10.86 -20.23 6.22
CA LEU A 242 -10.42 -20.95 7.42
C LEU A 242 -10.87 -20.25 8.72
N LEU A 243 -10.71 -18.92 8.78
CA LEU A 243 -11.08 -18.14 9.96
C LEU A 243 -12.60 -18.18 10.20
N GLN A 244 -13.38 -18.03 9.14
CA GLN A 244 -14.84 -18.04 9.18
C GLN A 244 -15.37 -19.44 9.54
N THR A 245 -14.89 -20.49 8.87
CA THR A 245 -15.31 -21.88 9.14
C THR A 245 -15.10 -22.26 10.59
N VAL A 246 -13.93 -21.95 11.16
CA VAL A 246 -13.64 -22.30 12.55
C VAL A 246 -14.43 -21.43 13.53
N LYS A 247 -14.68 -20.16 13.20
CA LYS A 247 -15.57 -19.29 13.99
C LYS A 247 -16.97 -19.86 14.04
N ASP A 248 -17.57 -20.12 12.88
CA ASP A 248 -18.95 -20.60 12.76
C ASP A 248 -19.11 -21.96 13.48
N ASP A 249 -18.15 -22.87 13.31
CA ASP A 249 -18.10 -24.13 14.08
C ASP A 249 -18.12 -23.92 15.61
N ILE A 250 -17.46 -22.89 16.13
CA ILE A 250 -17.44 -22.58 17.57
C ILE A 250 -18.74 -21.92 18.01
N LEU A 251 -19.29 -21.01 17.20
CA LEU A 251 -20.53 -20.32 17.50
C LEU A 251 -21.73 -21.27 17.50
N ASP A 252 -21.73 -22.25 16.60
CA ASP A 252 -22.76 -23.28 16.48
C ASP A 252 -22.56 -24.46 17.46
N SER A 253 -21.40 -24.53 18.12
CA SER A 253 -21.15 -25.57 19.12
C SER A 253 -21.89 -25.31 20.42
N ASP A 254 -22.49 -26.37 20.97
CA ASP A 254 -22.89 -26.42 22.36
C ASP A 254 -21.64 -26.59 23.25
N ILE A 255 -21.58 -25.81 24.34
CA ILE A 255 -20.44 -25.78 25.26
C ILE A 255 -20.91 -26.32 26.63
N PRO A 256 -21.08 -27.64 26.77
CA PRO A 256 -21.65 -28.25 27.97
C PRO A 256 -20.68 -28.25 29.16
N ASN A 257 -19.36 -28.23 28.93
CA ASN A 257 -18.36 -28.34 30.00
C ASN A 257 -17.03 -27.64 29.68
N ALA A 258 -16.16 -27.55 30.70
CA ALA A 258 -14.87 -26.87 30.62
C ALA A 258 -13.88 -27.56 29.67
N GLU A 259 -13.92 -28.89 29.55
CA GLU A 259 -13.04 -29.65 28.66
C GLU A 259 -13.34 -29.36 27.18
N GLN A 260 -14.62 -29.29 26.83
CA GLN A 260 -15.08 -28.94 25.49
C GLN A 260 -14.77 -27.48 25.15
N ARG A 261 -14.89 -26.56 26.12
CA ARG A 261 -14.42 -25.18 25.99
C ARG A 261 -12.92 -25.11 25.70
N GLN A 262 -12.10 -25.87 26.43
CA GLN A 262 -10.65 -25.90 26.22
C GLN A 262 -10.28 -26.46 24.85
N LYS A 263 -11.02 -27.49 24.37
CA LYS A 263 -10.85 -28.05 23.03
C LYS A 263 -11.19 -27.03 21.93
N LEU A 264 -12.28 -26.29 22.07
CA LEU A 264 -12.68 -25.23 21.13
C LEU A 264 -11.68 -24.08 21.12
N LEU A 265 -11.18 -23.65 22.29
CA LEU A 265 -10.10 -22.67 22.39
C LEU A 265 -8.81 -23.16 21.70
N GLY A 266 -8.48 -24.44 21.84
CA GLY A 266 -7.35 -25.05 21.14
C GLY A 266 -7.52 -25.01 19.63
N LYS A 267 -8.71 -25.35 19.13
CA LYS A 267 -9.07 -25.30 17.70
C LYS A 267 -8.95 -23.86 17.16
N TRP A 268 -9.47 -22.89 17.89
CA TRP A 268 -9.38 -21.47 17.53
C TRP A 268 -7.93 -20.98 17.47
N ARG A 269 -7.12 -21.25 18.51
CA ARG A 269 -5.70 -20.87 18.54
C ARG A 269 -4.91 -21.48 17.37
N PHE A 270 -5.18 -22.74 17.04
CA PHE A 270 -4.54 -23.39 15.90
C PHE A 270 -4.92 -22.71 14.58
N ALA A 271 -6.20 -22.39 14.38
CA ALA A 271 -6.66 -21.66 13.20
C ALA A 271 -5.98 -20.29 13.08
N LEU A 272 -5.88 -19.54 14.18
CA LEU A 272 -5.16 -18.25 14.21
C LEU A 272 -3.68 -18.38 13.82
N GLU A 273 -2.99 -19.43 14.24
CA GLU A 273 -1.61 -19.67 13.81
C GLU A 273 -1.50 -19.95 12.32
N GLN A 274 -2.43 -20.71 11.75
CA GLN A 274 -2.48 -21.00 10.31
C GLN A 274 -2.77 -19.73 9.51
N VAL A 275 -3.75 -18.93 9.94
CA VAL A 275 -4.06 -17.63 9.33
C VAL A 275 -2.84 -16.71 9.36
N LYS A 276 -2.13 -16.63 10.50
CA LYS A 276 -0.87 -15.86 10.60
C LYS A 276 0.20 -16.35 9.63
N ARG A 277 0.29 -17.66 9.37
CA ARG A 277 1.24 -18.23 8.38
C ARG A 277 0.83 -17.90 6.94
N LEU A 278 -0.45 -18.04 6.61
CA LEU A 278 -0.97 -17.74 5.26
C LEU A 278 -0.86 -16.26 4.90
N THR A 279 -0.95 -15.39 5.90
CA THR A 279 -0.93 -13.93 5.74
C THR A 279 0.46 -13.32 5.80
N ARG A 280 1.50 -14.06 6.23
CA ARG A 280 2.89 -13.59 6.29
C ARG A 280 3.47 -13.08 4.96
N ASN A 281 3.01 -13.64 3.85
CA ASN A 281 3.47 -13.25 2.51
C ASN A 281 2.70 -12.06 1.92
N ARG A 282 1.70 -11.55 2.65
CA ARG A 282 0.96 -10.36 2.21
C ARG A 282 1.79 -9.11 2.47
N SER A 283 1.51 -8.08 1.69
CA SER A 283 2.14 -6.77 1.87
C SER A 283 1.93 -6.27 3.30
N GLU A 284 3.00 -5.74 3.91
CA GLU A 284 3.02 -5.34 5.32
C GLU A 284 1.88 -4.40 5.72
N TYR A 285 1.39 -3.58 4.78
CA TYR A 285 0.28 -2.66 5.01
C TYR A 285 -1.11 -3.33 5.13
N LEU A 286 -1.29 -4.57 4.66
CA LEU A 286 -2.54 -5.32 4.83
C LEU A 286 -2.59 -6.06 6.18
N LEU A 287 -1.44 -6.23 6.83
CA LEU A 287 -1.36 -6.94 8.12
C LEU A 287 -2.17 -6.26 9.24
N PRO A 288 -2.21 -4.92 9.36
CA PRO A 288 -3.09 -4.24 10.32
C PRO A 288 -4.58 -4.56 10.10
N GLU A 289 -5.07 -4.54 8.87
CA GLU A 289 -6.47 -4.87 8.55
C GLU A 289 -6.81 -6.32 8.87
N ILE A 290 -5.94 -7.23 8.48
CA ILE A 290 -6.08 -8.65 8.81
C ILE A 290 -6.12 -8.84 10.34
N ARG A 291 -5.31 -8.09 11.10
CA ARG A 291 -5.32 -8.12 12.57
C ARG A 291 -6.60 -7.55 13.16
N GLU A 292 -7.15 -6.48 12.60
CA GLU A 292 -8.44 -5.90 13.02
C GLU A 292 -9.57 -6.92 12.83
N ILE A 293 -9.63 -7.59 11.68
CA ILE A 293 -10.59 -8.68 11.40
C ILE A 293 -10.43 -9.82 12.40
N ILE A 294 -9.19 -10.29 12.60
CA ILE A 294 -8.91 -11.35 13.57
C ILE A 294 -9.33 -10.94 14.99
N ALA A 295 -9.11 -9.69 15.38
CA ALA A 295 -9.50 -9.19 16.70
C ALA A 295 -11.02 -9.17 16.87
N ALA A 296 -11.77 -8.67 15.88
CA ALA A 296 -13.23 -8.70 15.91
C ALA A 296 -13.78 -10.13 16.05
N TYR A 297 -13.22 -11.08 15.30
CA TYR A 297 -13.63 -12.48 15.36
C TYR A 297 -13.21 -13.15 16.68
N GLN A 298 -12.06 -12.77 17.23
CA GLN A 298 -11.60 -13.20 18.55
C GLN A 298 -12.58 -12.73 19.64
N ASP A 299 -13.03 -11.48 19.58
CA ASP A 299 -13.98 -10.93 20.56
C ASP A 299 -15.31 -11.68 20.53
N GLU A 300 -15.82 -12.03 19.34
CA GLU A 300 -17.04 -12.85 19.19
C GLU A 300 -16.87 -14.28 19.77
N VAL A 301 -15.74 -14.93 19.43
CA VAL A 301 -15.42 -16.27 19.93
C VAL A 301 -15.24 -16.28 21.44
N ASP A 302 -14.55 -15.29 22.00
CA ASP A 302 -14.34 -15.17 23.43
C ASP A 302 -15.66 -14.95 24.16
N GLN A 303 -16.57 -14.12 23.63
CA GLN A 303 -17.90 -13.93 24.21
C GLN A 303 -18.70 -15.24 24.28
N LYS A 304 -18.66 -16.06 23.23
CA LYS A 304 -19.33 -17.38 23.22
C LYS A 304 -18.67 -18.36 24.19
N LEU A 305 -17.35 -18.32 24.31
CA LEU A 305 -16.57 -19.24 25.14
C LEU A 305 -16.45 -18.79 26.60
N LEU A 306 -16.98 -17.62 26.97
CA LEU A 306 -17.06 -17.19 28.37
C LEU A 306 -17.74 -18.29 29.21
N PRO A 307 -17.31 -18.47 30.47
CA PRO A 307 -18.04 -19.32 31.39
C PRO A 307 -19.49 -18.84 31.45
N GLN A 308 -20.43 -19.69 31.02
CA GLN A 308 -21.82 -19.51 31.41
C GLN A 308 -21.85 -19.68 32.93
N VAL A 309 -21.83 -18.56 33.64
CA VAL A 309 -22.17 -18.52 35.04
C VAL A 309 -23.67 -18.74 35.07
N THR A 310 -24.11 -19.99 35.17
CA THR A 310 -25.46 -20.28 35.62
C THR A 310 -25.64 -19.57 36.95
N LYS A 311 -26.63 -18.68 37.04
CA LYS A 311 -27.10 -18.09 38.31
C LYS A 311 -27.83 -19.17 39.13
N GLU A 312 -27.13 -20.25 39.46
CA GLU A 312 -27.54 -21.29 40.38
C GLU A 312 -26.34 -21.39 41.33
N SER A 313 -26.25 -20.70 42.46
CA SER A 313 -27.22 -20.44 43.51
C SER A 313 -26.76 -19.19 44.27
N PHE A 314 -27.36 -18.06 43.96
CA PHE A 314 -27.29 -16.88 44.82
C PHE A 314 -28.73 -16.42 45.02
N GLY A 315 -29.40 -17.04 45.99
CA GLY A 315 -30.64 -16.53 46.54
C GLY A 315 -30.34 -15.19 47.21
N LEU A 316 -30.30 -14.12 46.41
CA LEU A 316 -30.19 -12.75 46.92
C LEU A 316 -31.33 -12.41 47.90
N ASP A 317 -32.42 -13.19 47.84
CA ASP A 317 -33.61 -13.09 48.68
C ASP A 317 -33.87 -14.35 49.55
N GLU A 318 -32.97 -15.33 49.59
CA GLU A 318 -33.12 -16.49 50.50
C GLU A 318 -32.56 -16.14 51.88
N GLU A 319 -33.39 -16.36 52.91
CA GLU A 319 -33.00 -16.18 54.31
C GLU A 319 -31.78 -17.05 54.62
N LEU A 320 -30.73 -16.45 55.17
CA LEU A 320 -29.53 -17.16 55.58
C LEU A 320 -29.89 -18.20 56.68
N PRO A 321 -29.15 -19.31 56.81
CA PRO A 321 -29.33 -20.23 57.94
C PRO A 321 -29.32 -19.49 59.29
N ALA A 322 -30.21 -19.87 60.22
CA ALA A 322 -30.48 -19.12 61.45
C ALA A 322 -29.24 -18.93 62.36
N ASP A 323 -28.32 -19.89 62.34
CA ASP A 323 -27.02 -19.86 63.01
C ASP A 323 -26.09 -18.80 62.42
N ILE A 324 -26.14 -18.55 61.11
CA ILE A 324 -25.37 -17.51 60.44
C ILE A 324 -26.00 -16.13 60.66
N GLN A 325 -27.33 -16.04 60.69
CA GLN A 325 -28.03 -14.79 61.02
C GLN A 325 -27.72 -14.31 62.44
N GLU A 326 -27.60 -15.22 63.41
CA GLU A 326 -27.24 -14.88 64.79
C GLU A 326 -25.81 -14.36 64.90
N ILE A 327 -24.87 -14.91 64.12
CA ILE A 327 -23.45 -14.50 64.16
C ILE A 327 -23.18 -13.20 63.41
N LEU A 328 -23.85 -12.99 62.27
CA LEU A 328 -23.57 -11.88 61.36
C LEU A 328 -24.60 -10.75 61.45
N GLU A 329 -25.67 -10.93 62.24
CA GLU A 329 -26.79 -10.00 62.41
C GLU A 329 -27.46 -9.54 61.09
N VAL A 330 -27.39 -10.37 60.05
CA VAL A 330 -27.96 -10.10 58.71
C VAL A 330 -28.85 -11.25 58.27
N LYS A 331 -30.00 -10.91 57.68
CA LYS A 331 -31.05 -11.88 57.33
C LYS A 331 -30.84 -12.49 55.94
N THR A 332 -30.23 -11.72 55.04
CA THR A 332 -30.05 -12.12 53.65
C THR A 332 -28.58 -12.03 53.22
N GLU A 333 -28.22 -12.80 52.20
CA GLU A 333 -26.89 -12.70 51.60
C GLU A 333 -26.65 -11.33 50.94
N GLY A 334 -27.72 -10.65 50.51
CA GLY A 334 -27.69 -9.26 50.04
C GLY A 334 -27.23 -8.28 51.12
N GLU A 335 -27.80 -8.38 52.33
CA GLU A 335 -27.41 -7.57 53.48
C GLU A 335 -25.96 -7.83 53.89
N LEU A 336 -25.51 -9.09 53.86
CA LEU A 336 -24.13 -9.46 54.14
C LEU A 336 -23.13 -8.80 53.17
N ARG A 337 -23.45 -8.78 51.87
CA ARG A 337 -22.62 -8.11 50.86
C ARG A 337 -22.57 -6.60 51.05
N GLN A 338 -23.69 -6.00 51.41
CA GLN A 338 -23.75 -4.57 51.69
C GLN A 338 -22.92 -4.23 52.93
N LEU A 339 -22.99 -5.04 53.99
CA LEU A 339 -22.19 -4.88 55.21
C LEU A 339 -20.69 -5.07 54.94
N ALA A 340 -20.31 -6.08 54.15
CA ALA A 340 -18.92 -6.30 53.74
C ALA A 340 -18.36 -5.17 52.88
N ASN A 341 -19.17 -4.62 51.97
CA ASN A 341 -18.79 -3.46 51.14
C ASN A 341 -18.66 -2.19 51.99
N ASN A 342 -19.57 -1.95 52.93
CA ASN A 342 -19.50 -0.84 53.87
C ASN A 342 -18.27 -0.95 54.76
N TYR A 343 -17.94 -2.15 55.25
CA TYR A 343 -16.73 -2.40 56.03
C TYR A 343 -15.46 -2.16 55.20
N ARG A 344 -15.40 -2.65 53.96
CA ARG A 344 -14.26 -2.37 53.06
C ARG A 344 -14.10 -0.88 52.77
N ALA A 345 -15.21 -0.16 52.57
CA ALA A 345 -15.21 1.28 52.38
C ALA A 345 -14.75 2.01 53.65
N ALA A 346 -15.21 1.58 54.83
CA ALA A 346 -14.80 2.13 56.12
C ALA A 346 -13.31 1.89 56.42
N VAL A 347 -12.79 0.69 56.12
CA VAL A 347 -11.35 0.37 56.23
C VAL A 347 -10.52 1.17 55.24
N LYS A 348 -11.01 1.37 54.01
CA LYS A 348 -10.31 2.20 53.03
C LYS A 348 -10.29 3.67 53.46
N ASN A 349 -11.41 4.17 53.98
CA ASN A 349 -11.49 5.51 54.56
C ASN A 349 -10.63 5.62 55.82
N SER A 350 -10.55 4.60 56.68
CA SER A 350 -9.70 4.65 57.87
C SER A 350 -8.22 4.64 57.49
N LYS A 351 -7.81 3.87 56.47
CA LYS A 351 -6.45 3.92 55.92
C LYS A 351 -6.13 5.27 55.31
N TYR A 352 -7.04 5.81 54.51
CA TYR A 352 -6.89 7.14 53.92
C TYR A 352 -6.81 8.24 54.99
N LEU A 353 -7.65 8.16 56.03
CA LEU A 353 -7.60 9.08 57.16
C LEU A 353 -6.33 8.90 57.99
N LEU A 354 -5.83 7.68 58.20
CA LEU A 354 -4.55 7.43 58.87
C LEU A 354 -3.37 7.99 58.04
N GLU A 355 -3.43 7.91 56.71
CA GLU A 355 -2.45 8.53 55.81
C GLU A 355 -2.56 10.07 55.82
N GLN A 356 -3.77 10.63 55.92
CA GLN A 356 -3.97 12.08 56.05
C GLN A 356 -3.63 12.63 57.44
N TYR A 357 -3.84 11.83 58.50
CA TYR A 357 -3.49 12.17 59.89
C TYR A 357 -2.06 11.74 60.25
N GLN A 358 -1.29 11.17 59.31
CA GLN A 358 0.16 11.33 59.31
C GLN A 358 0.50 12.80 59.03
N LEU A 359 0.29 13.59 60.08
CA LEU A 359 1.19 14.66 60.53
C LEU A 359 2.60 14.32 60.01
N SER A 360 3.19 15.04 59.05
CA SER A 360 3.71 16.40 59.29
C SER A 360 4.29 16.51 60.70
N GLY A 361 5.16 15.56 61.03
CA GLY A 361 6.10 15.64 62.14
C GLY A 361 7.48 15.54 61.55
N ASP A 362 8.25 16.61 61.72
CA ASP A 362 9.72 16.59 61.72
C ASP A 362 10.29 15.43 62.56
#